data_AF-A0A8J7SSL0-F1
#
_entry.id   AF-A0A8J7SSL0-F1
#
_cell.length_a   1.000
_cell.length_b   1.000
_cell.length_c   1.000
_cell.angle_alpha   90.00
_cell.angle_beta   90.00
_cell.angle_gamma   90.00
#
_symmetry.space_group_name_H-M   'P 1'
#
loop_
_entity.id
_entity.type
_entity.pdbx_description
1 polymer ?
#
loop_
_entity_poly.entity_id
_entity_poly.type
_entity_poly.pdbx_seq_one_letter_code
_entity_poly.pdbx_strand_id
1 'polypeptide(L)'
;MVTLPYRHIQEGYRRYENLERYGRLIAEEILQQKQQRIESFQFYKAEQRYLQFRDENPSLFNRISLTHLASYLGIERPSLSRIRKKLAT
;
A
#
# COMPACT_ATOMS: atom_id res chain seq x y z
N MET A 1 0.90 -16.71 16.85
CA MET A 1 1.48 -16.39 15.53
C MET A 1 1.55 -17.69 14.75
N VAL A 2 0.78 -17.83 13.67
CA VAL A 2 0.93 -18.99 12.76
C VAL A 2 2.07 -18.66 11.81
N THR A 3 3.16 -19.43 11.87
CA THR A 3 4.29 -19.28 10.94
C THR A 3 4.19 -20.37 9.88
N LEU A 4 4.29 -19.97 8.61
CA LEU A 4 4.28 -20.89 7.47
C LEU A 4 5.68 -20.89 6.82
N PRO A 5 6.52 -21.90 7.08
CA PRO A 5 7.83 -22.00 6.48
C PRO A 5 7.75 -22.04 4.96
N TYR A 6 8.70 -21.38 4.29
CA TYR A 6 8.79 -21.34 2.82
C TYR A 6 8.68 -22.74 2.19
N ARG A 7 9.36 -23.74 2.78
CA ARG A 7 9.30 -25.13 2.32
C ARG A 7 7.88 -25.71 2.26
N HIS A 8 7.00 -25.35 3.20
CA HIS A 8 5.63 -25.86 3.25
C HIS A 8 4.74 -25.16 2.21
N ILE A 9 5.02 -23.89 1.90
CA ILE A 9 4.35 -23.17 0.80
C ILE A 9 4.69 -23.83 -0.54
N GLN A 10 5.99 -24.06 -0.78
CA GLN A 10 6.48 -24.69 -2.00
C GLN A 10 5.94 -26.11 -2.18
N GLU A 11 5.89 -26.88 -1.09
CA GLU A 11 5.27 -28.21 -1.12
C GLU A 11 3.76 -28.13 -1.38
N GLY A 12 3.09 -27.16 -0.77
CA GLY A 12 1.67 -26.91 -1.02
C GLY A 12 1.39 -26.60 -2.50
N TYR A 13 2.21 -25.76 -3.15
CA TYR A 13 2.06 -25.47 -4.58
C TYR A 13 2.27 -26.71 -5.44
N ARG A 14 3.24 -27.57 -5.11
CA ARG A 14 3.44 -28.84 -5.85
C ARG A 14 2.29 -29.82 -5.70
N ARG A 15 1.67 -29.85 -4.52
CA ARG A 15 0.64 -30.84 -4.17
C ARG A 15 -0.77 -30.43 -4.56
N TYR A 16 -1.05 -29.13 -4.62
CA TYR A 16 -2.39 -28.59 -4.77
C TYR A 16 -2.41 -27.49 -5.86
N GLU A 17 -2.95 -27.81 -7.02
CA GLU A 17 -3.05 -26.89 -8.17
C GLU A 17 -3.82 -25.60 -7.83
N ASN A 18 -4.86 -25.71 -7.00
CA ASN A 18 -5.60 -24.55 -6.51
C ASN A 18 -4.73 -23.62 -5.65
N LEU A 19 -3.76 -24.14 -4.89
CA LEU A 19 -2.85 -23.33 -4.11
C LEU A 19 -1.84 -22.60 -4.99
N GLU A 20 -1.33 -23.25 -6.04
CA GLU A 20 -0.49 -22.61 -7.05
C GLU A 20 -1.24 -21.47 -7.76
N ARG A 21 -2.47 -21.72 -8.21
CA ARG A 21 -3.33 -20.69 -8.81
C ARG A 21 -3.57 -19.53 -7.84
N TYR A 22 -3.88 -19.83 -6.58
CA TYR A 22 -4.10 -18.81 -5.57
C TYR A 22 -2.83 -17.98 -5.33
N GLY A 23 -1.66 -18.62 -5.25
CA GLY A 23 -0.37 -17.95 -5.14
C GLY A 23 -0.09 -17.01 -6.31
N ARG A 24 -0.38 -17.45 -7.55
CA ARG A 24 -0.27 -16.60 -8.74
C ARG A 24 -1.18 -15.38 -8.68
N LEU A 25 -2.46 -15.57 -8.34
CA LEU A 25 -3.42 -14.47 -8.25
C LEU A 25 -3.02 -13.43 -7.18
N ILE A 26 -2.52 -13.88 -6.03
CA ILE A 26 -1.97 -12.98 -5.01
C ILE A 26 -0.76 -12.20 -5.55
N ALA A 27 0.16 -12.89 -6.23
CA ALA A 27 1.34 -12.25 -6.78
C ALA A 27 0.99 -11.18 -7.84
N GLU A 28 0.01 -11.47 -8.70
CA GLU A 28 -0.51 -10.55 -9.71
C GLU A 28 -1.13 -9.30 -9.05
N GLU A 29 -1.99 -9.49 -8.04
CA GLU A 29 -2.61 -8.39 -7.30
C GLU A 29 -1.56 -7.50 -6.62
N ILE A 30 -0.58 -8.11 -5.94
CA ILE A 30 0.52 -7.36 -5.28
C ILE A 30 1.34 -6.60 -6.33
N LEU A 31 1.61 -7.21 -7.49
CA LEU A 31 2.36 -6.56 -8.55
C LEU A 31 1.61 -5.35 -9.10
N GLN A 32 0.30 -5.48 -9.33
CA GLN A 32 -0.55 -4.37 -9.80
C GLN A 32 -0.57 -3.22 -8.79
N GLN A 33 -0.74 -3.51 -7.50
CA GLN A 33 -0.72 -2.48 -6.44
C GLN A 33 0.64 -1.76 -6.39
N LYS A 34 1.74 -2.50 -6.53
CA LYS A 34 3.09 -1.91 -6.60
C LYS A 34 3.28 -1.02 -7.83
N GLN A 35 2.77 -1.44 -8.99
CA GLN A 35 2.84 -0.67 -10.22
C GLN A 35 2.08 0.65 -10.09
N GLN A 36 0.83 0.61 -9.61
CA GLN A 36 0.03 1.81 -9.33
C GLN A 36 0.75 2.74 -8.35
N ARG A 37 1.42 2.18 -7.34
CA ARG A 37 2.20 2.97 -6.39
C ARG A 37 3.36 3.72 -7.05
N ILE A 38 4.12 3.04 -7.91
CA ILE A 38 5.23 3.63 -8.66
C ILE A 38 4.72 4.75 -9.57
N GLU A 39 3.64 4.50 -10.31
CA GLU A 39 3.02 5.48 -11.20
C GLU A 39 2.54 6.73 -10.43
N SER A 40 1.86 6.54 -9.29
CA SER A 40 1.48 7.65 -8.41
C SER A 40 2.72 8.45 -7.97
N PHE A 41 3.86 7.79 -7.74
CA PHE A 41 5.09 8.49 -7.38
C PHE A 41 5.73 9.27 -8.52
N GLN A 42 5.60 8.77 -9.74
CA GLN A 42 6.18 9.39 -10.92
C GLN A 42 5.33 10.54 -11.47
N PHE A 43 4.01 10.41 -11.41
CA PHE A 43 3.09 11.31 -12.11
C PHE A 43 2.27 12.22 -11.19
N TYR A 44 2.11 11.89 -9.91
CA TYR A 44 1.26 12.67 -9.01
C TYR A 44 2.06 13.54 -8.05
N LYS A 45 1.50 14.72 -7.77
CA LYS A 45 1.97 15.61 -6.72
C LYS A 45 1.63 15.02 -5.35
N ALA A 46 2.37 15.43 -4.31
CA ALA A 46 2.14 15.01 -2.93
C ALA A 46 0.69 15.25 -2.44
N GLU A 47 0.07 16.35 -2.86
CA GLU A 47 -1.35 16.65 -2.54
C GLU A 47 -2.31 15.62 -3.15
N GLN A 48 -2.08 15.21 -4.39
CA GLN A 48 -2.90 14.22 -5.07
C GLN A 48 -2.75 12.84 -4.41
N ARG A 49 -1.51 12.43 -4.08
CA ARG A 49 -1.25 11.18 -3.34
C ARG A 49 -1.91 11.17 -1.96
N TYR A 50 -1.95 12.32 -1.28
CA TYR A 50 -2.63 12.46 0.01
C TYR A 50 -4.15 12.26 -0.12
N LEU A 51 -4.78 12.89 -1.11
CA LEU A 51 -6.22 12.75 -1.35
C LEU A 51 -6.56 11.31 -1.73
N GLN A 52 -5.79 10.71 -2.65
CA GLN A 52 -5.96 9.31 -3.03
C GLN A 52 -5.89 8.38 -1.82
N PHE A 53 -4.87 8.55 -0.95
CA PHE A 53 -4.77 7.71 0.26
C PHE A 53 -5.97 7.87 1.19
N ARG A 54 -6.48 9.09 1.38
CA ARG A 54 -7.66 9.37 2.21
C ARG A 54 -8.90 8.65 1.67
N ASP A 55 -9.10 8.72 0.36
CA ASP A 55 -10.29 8.22 -0.31
C ASP A 55 -10.27 6.67 -0.40
N GLU A 56 -9.10 6.08 -0.63
CA GLU A 56 -8.92 4.61 -0.65
C GLU A 56 -8.91 3.98 0.75
N ASN A 57 -8.50 4.72 1.78
CA ASN A 57 -8.29 4.17 3.13
C ASN A 57 -9.00 5.00 4.22
N PRO A 58 -10.33 5.24 4.13
CA PRO A 58 -11.04 6.17 5.03
C PRO A 58 -10.98 5.74 6.50
N SER A 59 -10.98 4.44 6.77
CA SER A 59 -10.89 3.89 8.14
C SER A 59 -9.48 4.02 8.75
N LEU A 60 -8.44 3.88 7.92
CA LEU A 60 -7.04 3.97 8.35
C LEU A 60 -6.58 5.42 8.47
N PHE A 61 -7.10 6.29 7.61
CA PHE A 61 -6.72 7.70 7.54
C PHE A 61 -6.82 8.41 8.91
N ASN A 62 -7.84 8.07 9.69
CA ASN A 62 -8.08 8.65 11.02
C ASN A 62 -7.25 7.99 12.15
N ARG A 63 -6.57 6.88 11.88
CA ARG A 63 -5.85 6.07 12.89
C ARG A 63 -4.34 6.09 12.71
N ILE A 64 -3.86 6.36 11.49
CA ILE A 64 -2.44 6.38 11.17
C ILE A 64 -1.76 7.63 11.75
N SER A 65 -0.54 7.46 12.27
CA SER A 65 0.26 8.60 12.74
C SER A 65 0.68 9.48 11.56
N LEU A 66 0.82 10.79 11.80
CA LEU A 66 1.29 11.71 10.76
C LEU A 66 2.69 11.38 10.27
N THR A 67 3.53 10.78 11.11
CA THR A 67 4.88 10.35 10.72
C THR A 67 4.81 9.21 9.70
N HIS A 68 3.98 8.19 9.94
CA HIS A 68 3.83 7.08 9.00
C HIS A 68 3.13 7.52 7.72
N LEU A 69 2.14 8.40 7.80
CA LEU A 69 1.50 8.93 6.60
C LEU A 69 2.47 9.76 5.76
N ALA A 70 3.30 10.61 6.39
CA ALA A 70 4.32 11.39 5.68
C ALA A 70 5.34 10.48 4.97
N SER A 71 5.86 9.47 5.69
CA SER A 71 6.77 8.46 5.14
C SER A 71 6.12 7.68 3.98
N TYR A 72 4.87 7.23 4.15
CA TYR A 72 4.12 6.57 3.10
C TYR A 72 4.06 7.47 1.87
N LEU A 73 3.60 8.71 2.01
CA LEU A 73 3.46 9.67 0.91
C LEU A 73 4.80 10.17 0.33
N GLY A 74 5.95 9.75 0.86
CA GLY A 74 7.27 10.17 0.39
C GLY A 74 7.54 11.66 0.57
N ILE A 75 7.06 12.24 1.68
CA ILE A 75 7.25 13.65 2.02
C ILE A 75 7.62 13.82 3.50
N GLU A 76 8.22 14.97 3.82
CA GLU A 76 8.50 15.34 5.20
C GLU A 76 7.22 15.73 5.97
N ARG A 77 7.23 15.51 7.30
CA ARG A 77 6.08 15.82 8.17
C ARG A 77 5.62 17.29 8.07
N PRO A 78 6.50 18.31 8.02
CA PRO A 78 6.07 19.70 7.81
C PRO A 78 5.35 19.90 6.48
N SER A 79 5.77 19.21 5.41
CA SER A 79 5.12 19.28 4.10
C SER A 79 3.70 18.72 4.16
N LEU A 80 3.52 17.56 4.82
CA LEU A 80 2.18 17.00 5.07
C LEU A 80 1.29 17.96 5.86
N SER A 81 1.83 18.60 6.91
CA SER A 81 1.09 19.59 7.69
C SER A 81 0.63 20.79 6.85
N ARG A 82 1.45 21.27 5.91
CA ARG A 82 1.07 22.35 4.98
C ARG A 82 -0.08 21.92 4.06
N ILE A 83 0.01 20.72 3.49
CA ILE A 83 -1.05 20.16 2.62
C ILE A 83 -2.38 20.08 3.37
N ARG A 84 -2.37 19.56 4.61
CA ARG A 84 -3.58 19.46 5.43
C ARG A 84 -4.20 20.81 5.74
N LYS A 85 -3.39 21.82 6.07
CA LYS A 85 -3.88 23.19 6.31
C LYS A 85 -4.52 23.79 5.06
N LYS A 86 -3.89 23.62 3.90
CA LYS A 86 -4.39 24.12 2.61
C LYS A 86 -5.75 23.52 2.23
N LEU A 87 -5.98 22.25 2.54
CA LEU A 87 -7.21 21.52 2.21
C LEU A 87 -8.31 21.63 3.28
N ALA A 88 -8.01 22.21 4.45
CA ALA A 88 -8.98 22.47 5.51
C ALA A 88 -9.62 23.87 5.39
N THR A 89 -9.13 24.68 4.44
CA THR A 89 -9.71 25.95 3.99
C THR A 89 -10.58 25.70 2.77
#